data_AF-A0A8K0X1F6-F1
#
_entry.id   AF-A0A8K0X1F6-F1
#
_cell.length_a   1.000
_cell.length_b   1.000
_cell.length_c   1.000
_cell.angle_alpha   90.00
_cell.angle_beta   90.00
_cell.angle_gamma   90.00
#
_symmetry.space_group_name_H-M   'P 1'
#
loop_
_entity.id
_entity.type
_entity.pdbx_description
1 polymer ?
#
loop_
_entity_poly.entity_id
_entity_poly.type
_entity_poly.pdbx_seq_one_letter_code
_entity_poly.pdbx_strand_id
1 'polypeptide(L)'
;MAAAAPHDNPSANMAPSTLDLFILTFNCAKNFINASIFSSHIHAAFKQNATTLPDVVVFSLQEVAPLSYSFIGGYFLSPYLARYEEALNLAASRFSSPSTADDDTITVEPTASPVRPYTLVRTRNVGMTAIMLFARDPAALQSVQEAEVGFGAAEMGNKGAVALRFAYDGGDGADATELTFVATHLAAMEWNLPKRNANWAAIMRGLTFENPEVVLDPKAAALRETQGEAGPGIKGTRASRGQAEAEDSDSDSDTEQDRLLHDEHHARDLHLQSQLHDISVFRPTSHLFVAGDLNYRISSRSPPPQADFPSLDPSSEHFYSRFFPLDQLTRERKAGRTFHGMAEADVNFPPTYKYDVLPATTKEADGADVPWEFASHRWPSWTDRVLFLDVPRWVKRRAAKEKQQISVTAYDAMPVVRTSDHRAVFFRARVPLLSPEEMALDEEVTTEGDGDDGEVEDPRVKLPVAIDPEAWERRAAARRREVFAGWSMFLWSTKQGALVIATVLAVGVSGWWFVRGLL
;
A
#
# COMPACT_ATOMS: atom_id res chain seq x y z
N MET A 1 61.34 -23.06 10.57
CA MET A 1 60.45 -21.88 10.65
C MET A 1 59.87 -21.64 9.27
N ALA A 2 58.69 -22.18 9.01
CA ALA A 2 57.93 -21.91 7.79
C ALA A 2 56.78 -20.98 8.18
N ALA A 3 56.76 -19.77 7.63
CA ALA A 3 55.72 -18.79 7.86
C ALA A 3 54.48 -19.20 7.04
N ALA A 4 53.35 -19.37 7.72
CA ALA A 4 52.06 -19.62 7.09
C ALA A 4 51.58 -18.35 6.37
N ALA A 5 51.14 -18.51 5.11
CA ALA A 5 50.46 -17.47 4.37
C ALA A 5 49.05 -17.23 4.96
N PRO A 6 48.55 -15.99 4.97
CA PRO A 6 47.20 -15.70 5.44
C PRO A 6 46.17 -16.30 4.48
N HIS A 7 45.17 -16.97 5.05
CA HIS A 7 43.97 -17.40 4.34
C HIS A 7 43.18 -16.17 3.90
N ASP A 8 43.18 -15.88 2.59
CA ASP A 8 42.20 -14.99 1.98
C ASP A 8 40.83 -15.66 2.07
N ASN A 9 39.95 -15.07 2.87
CA ASN A 9 38.56 -15.47 2.99
C ASN A 9 37.81 -14.89 1.78
N PRO A 10 37.22 -15.70 0.88
CA PRO A 10 36.62 -15.22 -0.37
C PRO A 10 35.20 -14.69 -0.16
N SER A 11 34.99 -13.85 0.87
CA SER A 11 33.71 -13.16 1.11
C SER A 11 33.76 -11.70 0.64
N ALA A 12 34.33 -11.47 -0.54
CA ALA A 12 34.40 -10.17 -1.18
C ALA A 12 33.56 -10.14 -2.46
N ASN A 13 32.65 -9.17 -2.55
CA ASN A 13 31.82 -8.78 -3.71
C ASN A 13 30.63 -9.70 -4.11
N MET A 14 29.74 -10.02 -3.17
CA MET A 14 28.35 -10.28 -3.55
C MET A 14 27.57 -8.97 -3.41
N ALA A 15 26.91 -8.52 -4.49
CA ALA A 15 25.98 -7.41 -4.39
C ALA A 15 24.89 -7.75 -3.35
N PRO A 16 24.37 -6.77 -2.58
CA PRO A 16 23.35 -7.03 -1.59
C PRO A 16 22.15 -7.69 -2.27
N SER A 17 21.58 -8.71 -1.62
CA SER A 17 20.39 -9.39 -2.12
C SER A 17 19.21 -8.40 -2.13
N THR A 18 18.48 -8.37 -3.24
CA THR A 18 17.36 -7.44 -3.41
C THR A 18 16.14 -8.14 -3.98
N LEU A 19 14.95 -7.74 -3.52
CA LEU A 19 13.67 -8.04 -4.14
C LEU A 19 13.40 -7.09 -5.31
N ASP A 20 13.06 -7.60 -6.49
CA ASP A 20 12.54 -6.80 -7.61
C ASP A 20 11.02 -6.62 -7.46
N LEU A 21 10.63 -5.42 -7.05
CA LEU A 21 9.25 -5.06 -6.73
C LEU A 21 8.64 -4.20 -7.83
N PHE A 22 7.44 -4.56 -8.28
CA PHE A 22 6.63 -3.73 -9.18
C PHE A 22 5.29 -3.38 -8.53
N ILE A 23 4.99 -2.08 -8.46
CA ILE A 23 3.71 -1.55 -7.96
C ILE A 23 3.00 -0.87 -9.11
N LEU A 24 1.69 -1.12 -9.27
CA LEU A 24 0.83 -0.38 -10.19
C LEU A 24 -0.32 0.24 -9.41
N THR A 25 -0.61 1.50 -9.65
CA THR A 25 -1.82 2.15 -9.16
C THR A 25 -2.69 2.66 -10.29
N PHE A 26 -4.00 2.43 -10.19
CA PHE A 26 -4.93 2.82 -11.23
C PHE A 26 -6.35 3.04 -10.69
N ASN A 27 -6.89 4.23 -10.94
CA ASN A 27 -8.32 4.47 -10.82
C ASN A 27 -9.05 3.89 -12.04
N CYS A 28 -9.84 2.85 -11.81
CA CYS A 28 -10.49 2.01 -12.82
C CYS A 28 -11.78 2.63 -13.39
N ALA A 29 -12.24 3.76 -12.84
CA ALA A 29 -13.50 4.42 -13.19
C ALA A 29 -14.72 3.49 -13.25
N LYS A 30 -14.72 2.42 -12.45
CA LYS A 30 -15.79 1.40 -12.32
C LYS A 30 -16.02 0.55 -13.56
N ASN A 31 -15.07 0.54 -14.50
CA ASN A 31 -15.19 -0.14 -15.79
C ASN A 31 -14.31 -1.39 -15.85
N PHE A 32 -14.69 -2.33 -16.71
CA PHE A 32 -13.81 -3.43 -17.10
C PHE A 32 -12.70 -2.90 -18.01
N ILE A 33 -11.46 -3.32 -17.75
CA ILE A 33 -10.37 -3.13 -18.71
C ILE A 33 -10.47 -4.14 -19.86
N ASN A 34 -9.87 -3.78 -21.00
CA ASN A 34 -9.50 -4.74 -22.03
C ASN A 34 -8.14 -5.36 -21.64
N ALA A 35 -8.14 -6.63 -21.23
CA ALA A 35 -6.96 -7.30 -20.71
C ALA A 35 -5.81 -7.38 -21.74
N SER A 36 -6.12 -7.52 -23.04
CA SER A 36 -5.09 -7.57 -24.09
C SER A 36 -4.37 -6.23 -24.24
N ILE A 37 -5.12 -5.12 -24.34
CA ILE A 37 -4.53 -3.77 -24.45
C ILE A 37 -3.75 -3.44 -23.18
N PHE A 38 -4.34 -3.68 -22.01
CA PHE A 38 -3.69 -3.40 -20.73
C PHE A 38 -2.43 -4.25 -20.53
N SER A 39 -2.42 -5.50 -21.01
CA SER A 39 -1.22 -6.35 -20.97
C SER A 39 -0.08 -5.80 -21.80
N SER A 40 -0.36 -5.17 -22.95
CA SER A 40 0.68 -4.52 -23.76
C SER A 40 1.33 -3.35 -23.01
N HIS A 41 0.54 -2.58 -22.24
CA HIS A 41 1.06 -1.51 -21.40
C HIS A 41 1.89 -2.03 -20.23
N ILE A 42 1.43 -3.08 -19.52
CA ILE A 42 2.21 -3.74 -18.45
C ILE A 42 3.53 -4.29 -19.02
N HIS A 43 3.48 -4.93 -20.18
CA HIS A 43 4.67 -5.49 -20.82
C HIS A 43 5.70 -4.42 -21.19
N ALA A 44 5.27 -3.27 -21.70
CA ALA A 44 6.15 -2.12 -21.92
C ALA A 44 6.77 -1.62 -20.60
N ALA A 45 5.97 -1.52 -19.53
CA ALA A 45 6.45 -1.13 -18.20
C ALA A 45 7.47 -2.13 -17.62
N PHE A 46 7.28 -3.43 -17.83
CA PHE A 46 8.23 -4.47 -17.41
C PHE A 46 9.59 -4.39 -18.11
N LYS A 47 9.63 -3.86 -19.34
CA LYS A 47 10.88 -3.69 -20.10
C LYS A 47 11.64 -2.42 -19.75
N GLN A 48 11.04 -1.47 -19.04
CA GLN A 48 11.71 -0.21 -18.72
C GLN A 48 12.83 -0.46 -17.71
N ASN A 49 14.07 -0.25 -18.16
CA ASN A 49 15.30 -0.40 -17.37
C ASN A 49 15.48 -1.77 -16.69
N ALA A 50 14.93 -2.84 -17.30
CA ALA A 50 14.98 -4.17 -16.71
C ALA A 50 15.01 -5.30 -17.76
N THR A 51 15.64 -6.40 -17.37
CA THR A 51 15.85 -7.59 -18.21
C THR A 51 15.16 -8.84 -17.67
N THR A 52 14.62 -8.79 -16.46
CA THR A 52 13.93 -9.89 -15.79
C THR A 52 12.50 -9.47 -15.43
N LEU A 53 11.65 -10.46 -15.14
CA LEU A 53 10.35 -10.21 -14.53
C LEU A 53 10.50 -9.85 -13.05
N PRO A 54 9.69 -8.91 -12.53
CA PRO A 54 9.62 -8.62 -11.09
C PRO A 54 9.31 -9.88 -10.27
N ASP A 55 9.85 -9.99 -9.06
CA ASP A 55 9.59 -11.12 -8.17
C ASP A 55 8.20 -11.01 -7.53
N VAL A 56 7.85 -9.79 -7.11
CA VAL A 56 6.57 -9.44 -6.50
C VAL A 56 5.90 -8.29 -7.25
N VAL A 57 4.60 -8.43 -7.48
CA VAL A 57 3.76 -7.42 -8.14
C VAL A 57 2.60 -7.04 -7.22
N VAL A 58 2.39 -5.74 -7.00
CA VAL A 58 1.29 -5.23 -6.18
C VAL A 58 0.45 -4.24 -6.97
N PHE A 59 -0.85 -4.50 -7.10
CA PHE A 59 -1.79 -3.56 -7.71
C PHE A 59 -2.61 -2.84 -6.64
N SER A 60 -2.62 -1.51 -6.69
CA SER A 60 -3.45 -0.60 -5.89
C SER A 60 -4.53 0.01 -6.80
N LEU A 61 -5.74 -0.54 -6.73
CA LEU A 61 -6.83 -0.18 -7.64
C LEU A 61 -7.91 0.64 -6.93
N GLN A 62 -8.39 1.70 -7.57
CA GLN A 62 -9.45 2.57 -7.03
C GLN A 62 -10.65 2.58 -7.97
N GLU A 63 -11.84 2.80 -7.41
CA GLU A 63 -13.08 2.73 -8.21
C GLU A 63 -13.20 1.43 -9.01
N VAL A 64 -12.83 0.30 -8.42
CA VAL A 64 -12.72 -0.99 -9.14
C VAL A 64 -14.04 -1.38 -9.81
N ALA A 65 -15.15 -1.16 -9.12
CA ALA A 65 -16.49 -1.54 -9.58
C ALA A 65 -17.54 -0.56 -9.03
N PRO A 66 -18.80 -0.63 -9.49
CA PRO A 66 -19.91 0.10 -8.90
C PRO A 66 -19.97 -0.04 -7.37
N LEU A 67 -20.45 1.00 -6.69
CA LEU A 67 -20.43 1.07 -5.22
C LEU A 67 -21.16 -0.10 -4.55
N SER A 68 -22.30 -0.51 -5.11
CA SER A 68 -23.08 -1.65 -4.61
C SER A 68 -22.27 -2.95 -4.64
N TYR A 69 -21.58 -3.21 -5.75
CA TYR A 69 -20.77 -4.42 -5.95
C TYR A 69 -19.57 -4.42 -5.02
N SER A 70 -18.93 -3.26 -4.89
CA SER A 70 -17.78 -3.03 -4.02
C SER A 70 -18.11 -3.21 -2.54
N PHE A 71 -19.28 -2.76 -2.10
CA PHE A 71 -19.74 -2.93 -0.73
C PHE A 71 -20.11 -4.38 -0.41
N ILE A 72 -20.78 -5.08 -1.33
CA ILE A 72 -21.09 -6.52 -1.16
C ILE A 72 -19.79 -7.34 -1.16
N GLY A 73 -18.88 -7.06 -2.10
CA GLY A 73 -17.59 -7.75 -2.25
C GLY A 73 -17.71 -9.13 -2.90
N GLY A 74 -16.60 -9.89 -2.86
CA GLY A 74 -16.55 -11.28 -3.32
C GLY A 74 -16.94 -11.46 -4.79
N TYR A 75 -17.98 -12.27 -5.03
CA TYR A 75 -18.46 -12.67 -6.36
C TYR A 75 -18.68 -11.49 -7.32
N PHE A 76 -19.15 -10.34 -6.83
CA PHE A 76 -19.41 -9.17 -7.67
C PHE A 76 -18.13 -8.44 -8.13
N LEU A 77 -17.04 -8.57 -7.36
CA LEU A 77 -15.74 -7.97 -7.68
C LEU A 77 -14.86 -8.88 -8.52
N SER A 78 -15.00 -10.21 -8.38
CA SER A 78 -14.17 -11.18 -9.09
C SER A 78 -14.05 -10.93 -10.60
N PRO A 79 -15.13 -10.59 -11.35
CA PRO A 79 -15.02 -10.31 -12.78
C PRO A 79 -14.16 -9.09 -13.12
N TYR A 80 -14.11 -8.08 -12.23
CA TYR A 80 -13.30 -6.88 -12.44
C TYR A 80 -11.82 -7.19 -12.16
N LEU A 81 -11.54 -7.83 -11.02
CA LEU A 81 -10.18 -8.14 -10.58
C LEU A 81 -9.50 -9.20 -11.47
N ALA A 82 -10.25 -10.20 -11.94
CA ALA A 82 -9.71 -11.27 -12.79
C ALA A 82 -9.11 -10.75 -14.11
N ARG A 83 -9.60 -9.61 -14.62
CA ARG A 83 -9.07 -8.99 -15.85
C ARG A 83 -7.69 -8.38 -15.65
N TYR A 84 -7.40 -7.89 -14.44
CA TYR A 84 -6.07 -7.39 -14.10
C TYR A 84 -5.07 -8.53 -13.92
N GLU A 85 -5.49 -9.64 -13.29
CA GLU A 85 -4.68 -10.86 -13.22
C GLU A 85 -4.38 -11.43 -14.61
N GLU A 86 -5.39 -11.47 -15.48
CA GLU A 86 -5.24 -11.89 -16.88
C GLU A 86 -4.25 -10.99 -17.62
N ALA A 87 -4.41 -9.67 -17.54
CA ALA A 87 -3.52 -8.72 -18.20
C ALA A 87 -2.07 -8.85 -17.71
N LEU A 88 -1.85 -9.03 -16.40
CA LEU A 88 -0.53 -9.25 -15.81
C LEU A 88 0.13 -10.51 -16.35
N ASN A 89 -0.58 -11.64 -16.33
CA ASN A 89 -0.01 -12.91 -16.79
C ASN A 89 0.21 -12.92 -18.31
N LEU A 90 -0.66 -12.29 -19.11
CA LEU A 90 -0.44 -12.10 -20.54
C LEU A 90 0.84 -11.29 -20.80
N ALA A 91 1.04 -10.20 -20.05
CA ALA A 91 2.24 -9.36 -20.17
C ALA A 91 3.51 -10.14 -19.80
N ALA A 92 3.46 -10.90 -18.70
CA ALA A 92 4.57 -11.69 -18.20
C ALA A 92 4.96 -12.83 -19.16
N SER A 93 3.97 -13.52 -19.72
CA SER A 93 4.22 -14.59 -20.70
C SER A 93 4.84 -14.04 -21.98
N ARG A 94 4.41 -12.85 -22.45
CA ARG A 94 5.05 -12.16 -23.58
C ARG A 94 6.49 -11.74 -23.31
N PHE A 95 6.81 -11.38 -22.07
CA PHE A 95 8.18 -11.04 -21.68
C PHE A 95 9.13 -12.25 -21.75
N SER A 96 8.66 -13.42 -21.32
CA SER A 96 9.45 -14.65 -21.27
C SER A 96 9.55 -15.39 -22.60
N SER A 97 8.65 -15.13 -23.55
CA SER A 97 8.70 -15.72 -24.88
C SER A 97 9.84 -15.12 -25.71
N PRO A 98 10.81 -15.92 -26.20
CA PRO A 98 11.82 -15.43 -27.11
C PRO A 98 11.15 -14.95 -28.40
N SER A 99 11.49 -13.74 -28.84
CA SER A 99 10.87 -13.07 -29.99
C SER A 99 10.99 -13.91 -31.27
N THR A 100 9.90 -14.53 -31.70
CA THR A 100 9.68 -14.74 -33.14
C THR A 100 8.84 -13.56 -33.62
N ALA A 101 9.52 -12.65 -34.32
CA ALA A 101 9.08 -11.62 -35.27
C ALA A 101 7.63 -11.09 -35.21
N ASP A 102 7.52 -9.75 -35.32
CA ASP A 102 6.40 -8.96 -35.84
C ASP A 102 5.37 -9.74 -36.70
N ASP A 103 4.41 -10.42 -36.08
CA ASP A 103 3.24 -10.94 -36.79
C ASP A 103 1.98 -10.75 -35.95
N ASP A 104 1.13 -9.83 -36.41
CA ASP A 104 -0.12 -9.36 -35.80
C ASP A 104 -1.26 -10.41 -35.85
N THR A 105 -0.95 -11.69 -36.03
CA THR A 105 -1.95 -12.76 -36.09
C THR A 105 -1.50 -14.02 -35.36
N ILE A 106 -1.97 -14.20 -34.12
CA ILE A 106 -1.83 -15.47 -33.40
C ILE A 106 -3.11 -16.30 -33.62
N THR A 107 -3.03 -17.31 -34.48
CA THR A 107 -3.94 -18.47 -34.45
C THR A 107 -3.54 -19.39 -33.31
N VAL A 108 -4.37 -19.48 -32.27
CA VAL A 108 -4.14 -20.35 -31.10
C VAL A 108 -4.66 -21.76 -31.42
N GLU A 109 -3.76 -22.74 -31.56
CA GLU A 109 -4.14 -24.14 -31.40
C GLU A 109 -4.32 -24.46 -29.90
N PRO A 110 -5.37 -25.21 -29.51
CA PRO A 110 -5.71 -25.45 -28.12
C PRO A 110 -4.97 -26.67 -27.56
N THR A 111 -3.72 -26.49 -27.11
CA THR A 111 -3.04 -27.51 -26.29
C THR A 111 -2.22 -26.87 -25.16
N ALA A 112 -2.41 -27.40 -23.96
CA ALA A 112 -1.79 -27.08 -22.66
C ALA A 112 -2.30 -25.79 -21.98
N SER A 113 -2.62 -25.90 -20.68
CA SER A 113 -3.02 -24.78 -19.83
C SER A 113 -2.05 -23.60 -19.97
N PRO A 114 -2.53 -22.36 -20.14
CA PRO A 114 -1.65 -21.22 -20.33
C PRO A 114 -0.71 -21.09 -19.14
N VAL A 115 0.60 -21.01 -19.40
CA VAL A 115 1.61 -20.72 -18.37
C VAL A 115 1.24 -19.40 -17.72
N ARG A 116 1.08 -19.41 -16.39
CA ARG A 116 0.82 -18.23 -15.56
C ARG A 116 2.07 -17.93 -14.75
N PRO A 117 2.94 -17.01 -15.18
CA PRO A 117 4.17 -16.68 -14.46
C PRO A 117 3.94 -16.10 -13.07
N TYR A 118 2.77 -15.51 -12.82
CA TYR A 118 2.39 -14.93 -11.54
C TYR A 118 1.17 -15.62 -10.95
N THR A 119 1.24 -15.92 -9.66
CA THR A 119 0.10 -16.40 -8.88
C THR A 119 -0.47 -15.26 -8.05
N LEU A 120 -1.79 -15.11 -8.04
CA LEU A 120 -2.49 -14.21 -7.12
C LEU A 120 -2.44 -14.81 -5.70
N VAL A 121 -1.64 -14.22 -4.82
CA VAL A 121 -1.43 -14.66 -3.43
C VAL A 121 -2.53 -14.13 -2.52
N ARG A 122 -2.86 -12.84 -2.68
CA ARG A 122 -3.91 -12.22 -1.88
C ARG A 122 -4.60 -11.07 -2.60
N THR A 123 -5.90 -10.92 -2.35
CA THR A 123 -6.67 -9.74 -2.76
C THR A 123 -7.57 -9.29 -1.62
N ARG A 124 -7.64 -7.98 -1.39
CA ARG A 124 -8.55 -7.37 -0.40
C ARG A 124 -9.08 -6.02 -0.88
N ASN A 125 -10.22 -5.61 -0.34
CA ASN A 125 -10.85 -4.35 -0.70
C ASN A 125 -11.56 -3.70 0.49
N VAL A 126 -11.51 -2.38 0.54
CA VAL A 126 -12.35 -1.53 1.38
C VAL A 126 -13.19 -0.63 0.49
N GLY A 127 -14.50 -0.83 0.53
CA GLY A 127 -15.41 -0.33 -0.49
C GLY A 127 -14.83 -0.49 -1.91
N MET A 128 -14.63 0.61 -2.62
CA MET A 128 -14.17 0.60 -4.03
C MET A 128 -12.64 0.58 -4.22
N THR A 129 -11.86 0.51 -3.15
CA THR A 129 -10.39 0.48 -3.19
C THR A 129 -9.94 -0.96 -2.95
N ALA A 130 -9.12 -1.51 -3.83
CA ALA A 130 -8.61 -2.88 -3.73
C ALA A 130 -7.08 -2.91 -3.80
N ILE A 131 -6.51 -3.93 -3.17
CA ILE A 131 -5.12 -4.32 -3.29
C ILE A 131 -5.04 -5.76 -3.79
N MET A 132 -4.16 -6.03 -4.76
CA MET A 132 -3.88 -7.36 -5.26
C MET A 132 -2.38 -7.63 -5.18
N LEU A 133 -1.99 -8.77 -4.59
CA LEU A 133 -0.62 -9.21 -4.40
C LEU A 133 -0.36 -10.45 -5.24
N PHE A 134 0.62 -10.37 -6.12
CA PHE A 134 1.08 -11.46 -6.95
C PHE A 134 2.55 -11.74 -6.71
N ALA A 135 2.93 -13.01 -6.83
CA ALA A 135 4.31 -13.44 -6.71
C ALA A 135 4.65 -14.48 -7.79
N ARG A 136 5.91 -14.48 -8.22
CA ARG A 136 6.46 -15.55 -9.06
C ARG A 136 6.62 -16.84 -8.27
N ASP A 137 7.11 -16.72 -7.03
CA ASP A 137 7.15 -17.81 -6.06
C ASP A 137 6.28 -17.45 -4.84
N PRO A 138 5.05 -18.01 -4.75
CA PRO A 138 4.17 -17.78 -3.61
C PRO A 138 4.72 -18.35 -2.30
N ALA A 139 5.60 -19.36 -2.32
CA ALA A 139 6.14 -19.97 -1.12
C ALA A 139 7.15 -19.05 -0.41
N ALA A 140 7.76 -18.12 -1.15
CA ALA A 140 8.62 -17.07 -0.61
C ALA A 140 7.85 -16.05 0.25
N LEU A 141 6.52 -15.97 0.15
CA LEU A 141 5.69 -15.02 0.89
C LEU A 141 5.08 -15.69 2.12
N GLN A 142 5.48 -15.23 3.30
CA GLN A 142 5.07 -15.79 4.59
C GLN A 142 4.24 -14.77 5.38
N SER A 143 3.40 -15.28 6.28
CA SER A 143 2.68 -14.47 7.28
C SER A 143 1.90 -13.28 6.69
N VAL A 144 1.13 -13.50 5.63
CA VAL A 144 0.33 -12.45 4.98
C VAL A 144 -0.78 -11.96 5.93
N GLN A 145 -0.63 -10.73 6.42
CA GLN A 145 -1.57 -9.99 7.23
C GLN A 145 -2.32 -8.94 6.40
N GLU A 146 -3.48 -8.54 6.88
CA GLU A 146 -4.40 -7.65 6.17
C GLU A 146 -4.93 -6.60 7.14
N ALA A 147 -5.08 -5.36 6.67
CA ALA A 147 -5.68 -4.29 7.43
C ALA A 147 -6.50 -3.37 6.52
N GLU A 148 -7.53 -2.74 7.06
CA GLU A 148 -8.37 -1.81 6.32
C GLU A 148 -8.85 -0.66 7.19
N VAL A 149 -9.16 0.47 6.57
CA VAL A 149 -9.81 1.61 7.20
C VAL A 149 -10.68 2.36 6.19
N GLY A 150 -11.93 2.60 6.56
CA GLY A 150 -12.84 3.50 5.85
C GLY A 150 -12.81 4.90 6.44
N PHE A 151 -12.82 5.93 5.60
CA PHE A 151 -12.90 7.33 6.02
C PHE A 151 -13.77 8.17 5.08
N GLY A 152 -14.68 7.49 4.37
CA GLY A 152 -15.73 8.11 3.58
C GLY A 152 -16.90 8.60 4.43
N ALA A 153 -18.07 8.73 3.80
CA ALA A 153 -19.26 9.21 4.50
C ALA A 153 -19.65 8.21 5.60
N ALA A 154 -19.88 8.68 6.82
CA ALA A 154 -20.14 7.83 7.99
C ALA A 154 -19.09 6.71 8.19
N GLU A 155 -17.81 7.03 7.91
CA GLU A 155 -16.67 6.11 8.01
C GLU A 155 -16.72 4.92 7.04
N MET A 156 -17.60 4.96 6.04
CA MET A 156 -17.71 3.92 5.03
C MET A 156 -16.57 3.99 4.01
N GLY A 157 -16.25 2.85 3.42
CA GLY A 157 -15.16 2.60 2.47
C GLY A 157 -15.37 3.14 1.06
N ASN A 158 -16.32 4.05 0.83
CA ASN A 158 -16.39 4.76 -0.47
C ASN A 158 -15.10 5.59 -0.73
N LYS A 159 -14.37 5.91 0.35
CA LYS A 159 -12.98 6.33 0.40
C LYS A 159 -12.33 5.59 1.57
N GLY A 160 -11.11 5.11 1.39
CA GLY A 160 -10.48 4.25 2.39
C GLY A 160 -9.06 3.85 2.00
N ALA A 161 -8.47 3.02 2.85
CA ALA A 161 -7.22 2.35 2.57
C ALA A 161 -7.29 0.88 2.99
N VAL A 162 -6.65 0.02 2.21
CA VAL A 162 -6.47 -1.39 2.49
C VAL A 162 -4.98 -1.69 2.41
N ALA A 163 -4.48 -2.53 3.30
CA ALA A 163 -3.07 -2.87 3.37
C ALA A 163 -2.84 -4.36 3.46
N LEU A 164 -1.67 -4.76 2.95
CA LEU A 164 -1.10 -6.09 3.12
C LEU A 164 0.26 -5.96 3.76
N ARG A 165 0.57 -6.86 4.69
CA ARG A 165 1.92 -7.03 5.24
C ARG A 165 2.33 -8.48 5.12
N PHE A 166 3.57 -8.75 4.76
CA PHE A 166 4.10 -10.11 4.69
C PHE A 166 5.62 -10.11 4.83
N ALA A 167 6.18 -11.26 5.18
CA ALA A 167 7.61 -11.51 5.13
C ALA A 167 7.99 -12.16 3.80
N TYR A 168 9.07 -11.71 3.17
CA TYR A 168 9.60 -12.25 1.92
C TYR A 168 10.94 -12.94 2.17
N ASP A 169 11.00 -14.24 1.86
CA ASP A 169 12.20 -15.05 1.93
C ASP A 169 12.90 -15.08 0.56
N GLY A 170 14.12 -14.55 0.49
CA GLY A 170 14.92 -14.52 -0.74
C GLY A 170 15.55 -15.86 -1.12
N GLY A 171 15.46 -16.90 -0.28
CA GLY A 171 15.98 -18.24 -0.56
C GLY A 171 17.48 -18.43 -0.33
N ASP A 172 18.24 -17.36 -0.04
CA ASP A 172 19.70 -17.39 0.14
C ASP A 172 20.15 -17.75 1.57
N GLY A 173 19.23 -18.23 2.42
CA GLY A 173 19.50 -18.52 3.83
C GLY A 173 19.61 -17.29 4.73
N ALA A 174 19.27 -16.11 4.20
CA ALA A 174 19.08 -14.88 4.96
C ALA A 174 17.66 -14.85 5.57
N ASP A 175 17.53 -14.17 6.71
CA ASP A 175 16.23 -13.95 7.34
C ASP A 175 15.28 -13.15 6.43
N ALA A 176 13.98 -13.44 6.52
CA ALA A 176 12.97 -12.84 5.65
C ALA A 176 12.77 -11.34 5.92
N THR A 177 12.51 -10.57 4.86
CA THR A 177 12.27 -9.12 4.94
C THR A 177 10.79 -8.80 5.01
N GLU A 178 10.38 -7.94 5.94
CA GLU A 178 8.99 -7.54 6.09
C GLU A 178 8.61 -6.37 5.17
N LEU A 179 7.57 -6.54 4.36
CA LEU A 179 7.05 -5.51 3.49
C LEU A 179 5.60 -5.19 3.83
N THR A 180 5.27 -3.90 3.89
CA THR A 180 3.93 -3.36 4.12
C THR A 180 3.51 -2.51 2.91
N PHE A 181 2.36 -2.81 2.33
CA PHE A 181 1.78 -2.11 1.20
C PHE A 181 0.43 -1.54 1.58
N VAL A 182 0.20 -0.25 1.31
CA VAL A 182 -1.08 0.42 1.52
C VAL A 182 -1.62 0.90 0.17
N ALA A 183 -2.78 0.39 -0.22
CA ALA A 183 -3.57 0.90 -1.34
C ALA A 183 -4.62 1.88 -0.80
N THR A 184 -4.71 3.09 -1.36
CA THR A 184 -5.66 4.11 -0.84
C THR A 184 -6.35 4.93 -1.91
N HIS A 185 -7.53 5.45 -1.58
CA HIS A 185 -8.27 6.43 -2.36
C HIS A 185 -8.69 7.58 -1.44
N LEU A 186 -8.03 8.73 -1.57
CA LEU A 186 -8.25 9.89 -0.72
C LEU A 186 -9.37 10.81 -1.24
N ALA A 187 -9.76 11.81 -0.45
CA ALA A 187 -10.81 12.76 -0.80
C ALA A 187 -10.54 13.52 -2.11
N ALA A 188 -11.48 13.39 -3.05
CA ALA A 188 -11.47 14.08 -4.35
C ALA A 188 -11.84 15.56 -4.24
N MET A 189 -11.74 16.29 -5.36
CA MET A 189 -11.99 17.74 -5.54
C MET A 189 -10.82 18.64 -5.12
N GLU A 190 -10.67 19.77 -5.79
CA GLU A 190 -9.59 20.74 -5.65
C GLU A 190 -9.51 21.28 -4.21
N TRP A 191 -10.65 21.70 -3.66
CA TRP A 191 -10.75 22.34 -2.34
C TRP A 191 -10.56 21.40 -1.14
N ASN A 192 -10.53 20.08 -1.36
CA ASN A 192 -10.47 19.08 -0.29
C ASN A 192 -9.05 18.76 0.19
N LEU A 193 -8.10 19.68 0.02
CA LEU A 193 -6.72 19.51 0.51
C LEU A 193 -6.66 19.17 2.02
N PRO A 194 -7.35 19.91 2.93
CA PRO A 194 -7.33 19.56 4.35
C PRO A 194 -7.90 18.17 4.62
N LYS A 195 -8.92 17.76 3.84
CA LYS A 195 -9.54 16.45 3.98
C LYS A 195 -8.62 15.31 3.53
N ARG A 196 -7.79 15.52 2.50
CA ARG A 196 -6.76 14.54 2.10
C ARG A 196 -5.71 14.33 3.18
N ASN A 197 -5.20 15.40 3.79
CA ASN A 197 -4.28 15.29 4.92
C ASN A 197 -4.95 14.58 6.12
N ALA A 198 -6.22 14.91 6.40
CA ALA A 198 -6.98 14.23 7.45
C ALA A 198 -7.24 12.75 7.13
N ASN A 199 -7.41 12.37 5.86
CA ASN A 199 -7.51 10.98 5.45
C ASN A 199 -6.21 10.21 5.70
N TRP A 200 -5.05 10.81 5.42
CA TRP A 200 -3.77 10.22 5.80
C TRP A 200 -3.65 10.06 7.33
N ALA A 201 -4.07 11.06 8.10
CA ALA A 201 -4.12 10.93 9.55
C ALA A 201 -5.05 9.80 10.03
N ALA A 202 -6.20 9.59 9.39
CA ALA A 202 -7.09 8.48 9.69
C ALA A 202 -6.45 7.11 9.38
N ILE A 203 -5.62 7.02 8.33
CA ILE A 203 -4.84 5.82 8.02
C ILE A 203 -3.84 5.53 9.13
N MET A 204 -3.05 6.52 9.54
CA MET A 204 -2.06 6.32 10.62
C MET A 204 -2.72 5.94 11.95
N ARG A 205 -3.90 6.50 12.26
CA ARG A 205 -4.65 6.21 13.50
C ARG A 205 -5.29 4.84 13.52
N GLY A 206 -5.90 4.45 12.39
CA GLY A 206 -6.90 3.39 12.36
C GLY A 206 -6.53 2.18 11.50
N LEU A 207 -5.51 2.25 10.64
CA LEU A 207 -5.08 1.11 9.84
C LEU A 207 -4.08 0.27 10.65
N THR A 208 -4.60 -0.64 11.45
CA THR A 208 -3.82 -1.58 12.27
C THR A 208 -4.01 -3.02 11.81
N PHE A 209 -2.96 -3.84 11.92
CA PHE A 209 -2.95 -5.26 11.54
C PHE A 209 -3.48 -6.18 12.64
N GLU A 210 -3.57 -5.69 13.87
CA GLU A 210 -4.19 -6.37 15.01
C GLU A 210 -5.09 -5.40 15.78
N ASN A 211 -5.91 -5.95 16.69
CA ASN A 211 -6.79 -5.16 17.55
C ASN A 211 -5.96 -4.42 18.62
N PRO A 212 -5.90 -3.07 18.61
CA PRO A 212 -5.14 -2.32 19.60
C PRO A 212 -5.66 -2.50 21.03
N GLU A 213 -6.95 -2.78 21.21
CA GLU A 213 -7.52 -3.03 22.55
C GLU A 213 -6.93 -4.29 23.20
N VAL A 214 -6.59 -5.30 22.40
CA VAL A 214 -5.95 -6.53 22.90
C VAL A 214 -4.52 -6.25 23.34
N VAL A 215 -3.84 -5.32 22.67
CA VAL A 215 -2.49 -4.85 23.05
C VAL A 215 -2.55 -4.02 24.34
N LEU A 216 -3.61 -3.23 24.51
CA LEU A 216 -3.81 -2.37 25.68
C LEU A 216 -4.36 -3.11 26.92
N ASP A 217 -4.86 -4.34 26.78
CA ASP A 217 -5.44 -5.10 27.90
C ASP A 217 -4.35 -5.54 28.91
N PRO A 218 -4.39 -5.06 30.16
CA PRO A 218 -3.41 -5.43 31.19
C PRO A 218 -3.37 -6.94 31.48
N LYS A 219 -4.49 -7.66 31.31
CA LYS A 219 -4.57 -9.11 31.54
C LYS A 219 -3.93 -9.90 30.41
N ALA A 220 -4.07 -9.42 29.17
CA ALA A 220 -3.40 -10.01 28.02
C ALA A 220 -1.89 -9.78 28.08
N ALA A 221 -1.45 -8.59 28.52
CA ALA A 221 -0.04 -8.28 28.76
C ALA A 221 0.60 -9.23 29.81
N ALA A 222 -0.07 -9.46 30.95
CA ALA A 222 0.40 -10.37 31.99
C ALA A 222 0.46 -11.85 31.55
N LEU A 223 -0.43 -12.28 30.65
CA LEU A 223 -0.42 -13.62 30.06
C LEU A 223 0.71 -13.80 29.04
N ARG A 224 1.11 -12.75 28.33
CA ARG A 224 2.24 -12.78 27.39
C ARG A 224 3.58 -12.82 28.11
N GLU A 225 3.74 -12.05 29.19
CA GLU A 225 4.93 -12.10 30.06
C GLU A 225 5.16 -13.49 30.67
N THR A 226 4.09 -14.24 30.99
CA THR A 226 4.18 -15.58 31.58
C THR A 226 4.41 -16.70 30.55
N GLN A 227 4.16 -16.45 29.26
CA GLN A 227 4.31 -17.45 28.18
C GLN A 227 5.64 -17.36 27.41
N GLY A 228 6.51 -16.40 27.72
CA GLY A 228 7.88 -16.37 27.19
C GLY A 228 8.00 -16.03 25.70
N GLU A 229 7.01 -15.37 25.11
CA GLU A 229 7.13 -14.75 23.78
C GLU A 229 7.92 -13.44 23.90
N ALA A 230 9.19 -13.54 24.27
CA ALA A 230 10.13 -12.44 24.17
C ALA A 230 10.58 -12.35 22.71
N GLY A 231 10.28 -11.22 22.06
CA GLY A 231 11.04 -10.77 20.88
C GLY A 231 12.54 -10.68 21.19
N PRO A 232 13.40 -10.54 20.17
CA PRO A 232 14.84 -10.66 20.36
C PRO A 232 15.38 -9.52 21.24
N GLY A 233 15.70 -9.87 22.49
CA GLY A 233 16.93 -9.49 23.19
C GLY A 233 17.06 -8.07 23.72
N ILE A 234 16.57 -7.83 24.95
CA ILE A 234 17.34 -7.03 25.93
C ILE A 234 17.79 -8.00 27.03
N LYS A 235 19.05 -8.41 26.99
CA LYS A 235 19.65 -9.22 28.07
C LYS A 235 19.91 -8.30 29.26
N GLY A 236 18.90 -8.15 30.12
CA GLY A 236 19.06 -7.57 31.45
C GLY A 236 20.08 -8.39 32.25
N THR A 237 21.20 -7.77 32.57
CA THR A 237 22.27 -8.31 33.41
C THR A 237 21.71 -8.75 34.76
N ARG A 238 21.85 -10.05 35.06
CA ARG A 238 21.54 -10.62 36.37
C ARG A 238 22.60 -10.16 37.37
N ALA A 239 22.34 -9.05 38.06
CA ALA A 239 23.20 -8.59 39.16
C ALA A 239 23.17 -9.61 40.31
N SER A 240 24.33 -10.14 40.65
CA SER A 240 24.54 -11.06 41.74
C SER A 240 24.25 -10.40 43.08
N ARG A 241 23.43 -11.04 43.89
CA ARG A 241 23.14 -10.68 45.28
C ARG A 241 24.39 -10.89 46.13
N GLY A 242 25.21 -9.85 46.27
CA GLY A 242 26.28 -9.75 47.25
C GLY A 242 25.72 -9.22 48.56
N GLN A 243 25.84 -10.01 49.63
CA GLN A 243 25.63 -9.57 51.01
C GLN A 243 26.69 -8.53 51.38
N ALA A 244 26.26 -7.33 51.77
CA ALA A 244 27.06 -6.42 52.59
C ALA A 244 26.16 -5.75 53.62
N GLU A 245 26.71 -5.65 54.83
CA GLU A 245 26.05 -5.37 56.09
C GLU A 245 25.65 -3.90 56.25
N ALA A 246 24.67 -3.69 57.14
CA ALA A 246 23.96 -2.45 57.40
C ALA A 246 24.83 -1.35 58.03
N GLU A 247 24.60 -0.08 57.64
CA GLU A 247 24.69 1.10 58.51
C GLU A 247 23.63 2.16 58.11
N ASP A 248 23.17 2.89 59.12
CA ASP A 248 22.00 3.79 59.20
C ASP A 248 21.86 4.90 58.13
N SER A 249 20.64 5.12 57.64
CA SER A 249 19.94 6.43 57.71
C SER A 249 18.49 6.33 57.19
N ASP A 250 17.52 6.46 58.10
CA ASP A 250 16.09 6.61 57.79
C ASP A 250 15.83 8.00 57.14
N SER A 251 15.73 8.05 55.81
CA SER A 251 14.93 9.05 55.06
C SER A 251 14.90 8.88 53.53
N ASP A 252 15.64 7.90 52.95
CA ASP A 252 15.74 7.76 51.49
C ASP A 252 14.86 6.65 50.87
N SER A 253 14.17 5.82 51.68
CA SER A 253 13.40 4.67 51.18
C SER A 253 12.22 5.05 50.29
N ASP A 254 11.56 6.17 50.59
CA ASP A 254 10.42 6.65 49.82
C ASP A 254 10.85 7.18 48.44
N THR A 255 12.07 7.75 48.34
CA THR A 255 12.58 8.27 47.07
C THR A 255 13.10 7.18 46.14
N GLU A 256 13.69 6.11 46.69
CA GLU A 256 14.14 4.96 45.92
C GLU A 256 12.95 4.14 45.41
N GLN A 257 11.92 3.94 46.25
CA GLN A 257 10.70 3.24 45.85
C GLN A 257 9.90 4.03 44.81
N ASP A 258 9.76 5.35 44.95
CA ASP A 258 9.13 6.19 43.93
C ASP A 258 9.91 6.19 42.60
N ARG A 259 11.25 6.16 42.66
CA ARG A 259 12.10 6.02 41.46
C ARG A 259 11.90 4.67 40.78
N LEU A 260 11.91 3.57 41.53
CA LEU A 260 11.70 2.22 40.99
C LEU A 260 10.31 2.07 40.38
N LEU A 261 9.27 2.63 41.02
CA LEU A 261 7.92 2.67 40.46
C LEU A 261 7.87 3.51 39.18
N HIS A 262 8.55 4.66 39.15
CA HIS A 262 8.64 5.50 37.96
C HIS A 262 9.34 4.79 36.80
N ASP A 263 10.45 4.08 37.09
CA ASP A 263 11.21 3.31 36.11
C ASP A 263 10.40 2.13 35.57
N GLU A 264 9.67 1.41 36.44
CA GLU A 264 8.75 0.34 36.03
C GLU A 264 7.60 0.86 35.16
N HIS A 265 6.99 1.99 35.54
CA HIS A 265 5.93 2.63 34.74
C HIS A 265 6.46 3.08 33.38
N HIS A 266 7.64 3.69 33.35
CA HIS A 266 8.27 4.14 32.10
C HIS A 266 8.61 2.97 31.18
N ALA A 267 9.18 1.88 31.71
CA ALA A 267 9.48 0.67 30.94
C ALA A 267 8.22 0.04 30.35
N ARG A 268 7.12 0.00 31.11
CA ARG A 268 5.82 -0.48 30.63
C ARG A 268 5.25 0.38 29.51
N ASP A 269 5.33 1.70 29.64
CA ASP A 269 4.86 2.63 28.61
C ASP A 269 5.66 2.50 27.31
N LEU A 270 6.98 2.35 27.39
CA LEU A 270 7.84 2.08 26.23
C LEU A 270 7.50 0.75 25.57
N HIS A 271 7.28 -0.31 26.37
CA HIS A 271 6.89 -1.62 25.84
C HIS A 271 5.55 -1.54 25.09
N LEU A 272 4.56 -0.86 25.67
CA LEU A 272 3.26 -0.65 25.04
C LEU A 272 3.38 0.15 23.74
N GLN A 273 4.19 1.21 23.75
CA GLN A 273 4.46 2.01 22.55
C GLN A 273 5.09 1.16 21.43
N SER A 274 6.04 0.27 21.77
CA SER A 274 6.63 -0.67 20.81
C SER A 274 5.58 -1.61 20.21
N GLN A 275 4.72 -2.21 21.04
CA GLN A 275 3.67 -3.11 20.55
C GLN A 275 2.65 -2.40 19.65
N LEU A 276 2.28 -1.16 20.00
CA LEU A 276 1.44 -0.32 19.15
C LEU A 276 2.13 -0.01 17.82
N HIS A 277 3.43 0.24 17.83
CA HIS A 277 4.22 0.45 16.63
C HIS A 277 4.18 -0.76 15.69
N ASP A 278 4.32 -1.96 16.25
CA ASP A 278 4.33 -3.22 15.50
C ASP A 278 3.03 -3.49 14.75
N ILE A 279 1.89 -3.09 15.33
CA ILE A 279 0.58 -3.26 14.69
C ILE A 279 0.23 -2.12 13.73
N SER A 280 0.96 -1.00 13.76
CA SER A 280 0.73 0.19 12.93
C SER A 280 1.27 0.03 11.51
N VAL A 281 0.96 0.95 10.59
CA VAL A 281 1.58 1.00 9.26
C VAL A 281 3.08 1.29 9.28
N PHE A 282 3.61 1.90 10.35
CA PHE A 282 5.00 2.31 10.47
C PHE A 282 5.87 1.29 11.22
N ARG A 283 5.46 0.02 11.27
CA ARG A 283 6.24 -1.05 11.92
C ARG A 283 7.75 -0.89 11.64
N PRO A 284 8.60 -0.76 12.68
CA PRO A 284 9.99 -0.35 12.50
C PRO A 284 10.79 -1.30 11.61
N THR A 285 10.46 -2.58 11.66
CA THR A 285 11.12 -3.66 10.92
C THR A 285 10.66 -3.83 9.47
N SER A 286 9.76 -2.98 8.98
CA SER A 286 9.14 -3.15 7.66
C SER A 286 9.45 -2.02 6.67
N HIS A 287 9.63 -2.39 5.40
CA HIS A 287 9.55 -1.45 4.29
C HIS A 287 8.10 -1.08 4.01
N LEU A 288 7.77 0.21 4.01
CA LEU A 288 6.41 0.69 3.78
C LEU A 288 6.29 1.32 2.38
N PHE A 289 5.30 0.89 1.61
CA PHE A 289 4.90 1.47 0.34
C PHE A 289 3.44 1.93 0.41
N VAL A 290 3.14 3.12 -0.10
CA VAL A 290 1.78 3.63 -0.22
C VAL A 290 1.52 4.02 -1.66
N ALA A 291 0.49 3.45 -2.26
CA ALA A 291 0.13 3.69 -3.65
C ALA A 291 -1.37 3.94 -3.80
N GLY A 292 -1.77 4.85 -4.68
CA GLY A 292 -3.19 5.09 -4.90
C GLY A 292 -3.53 6.35 -5.68
N ASP A 293 -4.83 6.55 -5.88
CA ASP A 293 -5.41 7.85 -6.20
C ASP A 293 -5.46 8.71 -4.92
N LEU A 294 -4.34 9.41 -4.70
CA LEU A 294 -4.16 10.31 -3.58
C LEU A 294 -4.92 11.63 -3.77
N ASN A 295 -5.44 11.89 -4.97
CA ASN A 295 -6.32 13.01 -5.30
C ASN A 295 -5.77 14.42 -5.02
N TYR A 296 -4.47 14.58 -4.72
CA TYR A 296 -3.84 15.90 -4.64
C TYR A 296 -3.83 16.56 -6.01
N ARG A 297 -4.02 17.88 -6.01
CA ARG A 297 -4.20 18.69 -7.21
C ARG A 297 -3.10 19.74 -7.30
N ILE A 298 -3.04 20.47 -8.42
CA ILE A 298 -2.16 21.63 -8.56
C ILE A 298 -2.78 22.94 -8.02
N SER A 299 -4.07 22.92 -7.67
CA SER A 299 -4.81 24.08 -7.17
C SER A 299 -5.93 23.66 -6.22
N SER A 300 -6.27 24.55 -5.27
CA SER A 300 -7.41 24.38 -4.36
C SER A 300 -8.74 24.89 -4.93
N ARG A 301 -8.72 25.44 -6.15
CA ARG A 301 -9.89 25.96 -6.87
C ARG A 301 -9.96 25.37 -8.27
N SER A 302 -11.17 25.22 -8.80
CA SER A 302 -11.40 24.83 -10.20
C SER A 302 -10.74 25.82 -11.18
N PRO A 303 -10.40 25.39 -12.40
CA PRO A 303 -9.86 26.29 -13.42
C PRO A 303 -10.87 27.38 -13.79
N PRO A 304 -10.44 28.65 -13.88
CA PRO A 304 -11.27 29.68 -14.49
C PRO A 304 -11.48 29.40 -16.00
N PRO A 305 -12.48 30.01 -16.64
CA PRO A 305 -12.61 29.97 -18.10
C PRO A 305 -11.31 30.42 -18.77
N GLN A 306 -10.90 29.74 -19.85
CA GLN A 306 -9.69 30.05 -20.63
C GLN A 306 -8.37 29.92 -19.85
N ALA A 307 -8.34 29.12 -18.78
CA ALA A 307 -7.10 28.79 -18.10
C ALA A 307 -6.12 28.05 -19.03
N ASP A 308 -4.83 28.33 -18.88
CA ASP A 308 -3.77 27.64 -19.61
C ASP A 308 -3.52 26.26 -18.99
N PHE A 309 -3.70 25.22 -19.79
CA PHE A 309 -3.54 23.84 -19.34
C PHE A 309 -2.14 23.30 -19.68
N PRO A 310 -1.63 22.33 -18.90
CA PRO A 310 -0.42 21.61 -19.22
C PRO A 310 -0.44 21.03 -20.65
N SER A 311 0.67 21.20 -21.37
CA SER A 311 0.94 20.57 -22.66
C SER A 311 1.91 19.40 -22.49
N LEU A 312 1.75 18.38 -23.32
CA LEU A 312 2.70 17.27 -23.45
C LEU A 312 3.89 17.59 -24.36
N ASP A 313 3.80 18.65 -25.16
CA ASP A 313 4.85 19.06 -26.08
C ASP A 313 6.02 19.72 -25.30
N PRO A 314 7.24 19.14 -25.33
CA PRO A 314 8.41 19.73 -24.66
C PRO A 314 8.77 21.13 -25.14
N SER A 315 8.38 21.51 -26.35
CA SER A 315 8.63 22.83 -26.92
C SER A 315 7.62 23.89 -26.48
N SER A 316 6.47 23.48 -25.93
CA SER A 316 5.42 24.38 -25.48
C SER A 316 5.84 25.19 -24.25
N GLU A 317 5.44 26.46 -24.15
CA GLU A 317 5.58 27.27 -22.93
C GLU A 317 4.78 26.70 -21.74
N HIS A 318 3.78 25.87 -22.01
CA HIS A 318 2.98 25.20 -21.00
C HIS A 318 3.37 23.74 -20.80
N PHE A 319 4.60 23.34 -21.15
CA PHE A 319 5.08 21.98 -20.89
C PHE A 319 4.83 21.57 -19.43
N TYR A 320 4.24 20.37 -19.24
CA TYR A 320 3.66 19.96 -17.96
C TYR A 320 4.60 20.07 -16.76
N SER A 321 5.90 19.89 -16.95
CA SER A 321 6.88 19.94 -15.86
C SER A 321 6.90 21.31 -15.16
N ARG A 322 6.53 22.39 -15.86
CA ARG A 322 6.43 23.73 -15.28
C ARG A 322 5.26 23.88 -14.28
N PHE A 323 4.27 23.01 -14.35
CA PHE A 323 3.13 23.00 -13.41
C PHE A 323 3.39 22.12 -12.18
N PHE A 324 4.31 21.16 -12.24
CA PHE A 324 4.59 20.24 -11.15
C PHE A 324 4.99 20.93 -9.82
N PRO A 325 5.72 22.07 -9.80
CA PRO A 325 5.98 22.81 -8.55
C PRO A 325 4.71 23.25 -7.79
N LEU A 326 3.55 23.32 -8.45
CA LEU A 326 2.27 23.67 -7.84
C LEU A 326 1.60 22.47 -7.13
N ASP A 327 2.09 21.24 -7.37
CA ASP A 327 1.54 20.00 -6.83
C ASP A 327 1.38 20.05 -5.30
N GLN A 328 0.12 19.90 -4.85
CA GLN A 328 -0.20 19.95 -3.44
C GLN A 328 0.48 18.81 -2.66
N LEU A 329 0.56 17.58 -3.20
CA LEU A 329 1.17 16.47 -2.47
C LEU A 329 2.62 16.76 -2.14
N THR A 330 3.39 17.15 -3.16
CA THR A 330 4.81 17.49 -3.02
C THR A 330 5.03 18.59 -1.97
N ARG A 331 4.20 19.64 -2.01
CA ARG A 331 4.29 20.76 -1.07
C ARG A 331 3.88 20.40 0.36
N GLU A 332 2.80 19.64 0.53
CA GLU A 332 2.32 19.22 1.85
C GLU A 332 3.27 18.21 2.50
N ARG A 333 3.80 17.26 1.71
CA ARG A 333 4.78 16.25 2.16
C ARG A 333 6.09 16.90 2.59
N LYS A 334 6.66 17.78 1.76
CA LYS A 334 7.89 18.53 2.11
C LYS A 334 7.73 19.41 3.34
N ALA A 335 6.51 19.86 3.63
CA ALA A 335 6.21 20.64 4.82
C ALA A 335 5.77 19.79 6.02
N GLY A 336 5.93 18.46 5.96
CA GLY A 336 5.64 17.55 7.08
C GLY A 336 4.17 17.49 7.49
N ARG A 337 3.22 17.85 6.61
CA ARG A 337 1.77 17.84 6.94
C ARG A 337 1.05 16.55 6.56
N THR A 338 1.68 15.69 5.78
CA THR A 338 1.13 14.46 5.24
C THR A 338 2.26 13.53 4.81
N PHE A 339 2.02 12.21 4.74
CA PHE A 339 3.02 11.20 4.37
C PHE A 339 4.36 11.37 5.10
N HIS A 340 4.31 11.56 6.43
CA HIS A 340 5.46 11.78 7.31
C HIS A 340 6.58 10.77 7.05
N GLY A 341 7.82 11.25 6.91
CA GLY A 341 9.01 10.44 6.65
C GLY A 341 9.10 9.84 5.24
N MET A 342 8.01 9.79 4.47
CA MET A 342 8.00 9.08 3.19
C MET A 342 8.69 9.87 2.06
N ALA A 343 9.40 9.13 1.23
CA ALA A 343 10.01 9.58 -0.01
C ALA A 343 9.11 9.28 -1.22
N GLU A 344 9.38 9.99 -2.31
CA GLU A 344 8.78 9.76 -3.61
C GLU A 344 9.86 9.96 -4.66
N ALA A 345 9.91 9.08 -5.66
CA ALA A 345 10.85 9.21 -6.78
C ALA A 345 10.48 10.39 -7.67
N ASP A 346 11.43 10.86 -8.48
CA ASP A 346 11.21 12.00 -9.37
C ASP A 346 10.06 11.72 -10.36
N VAL A 347 9.05 12.60 -10.35
CA VAL A 347 7.89 12.52 -11.23
C VAL A 347 8.24 13.19 -12.55
N ASN A 348 8.61 12.36 -13.54
CA ASN A 348 8.98 12.82 -14.88
C ASN A 348 7.89 12.56 -15.94
N PHE A 349 6.71 12.10 -15.52
CA PHE A 349 5.56 11.83 -16.37
C PHE A 349 4.51 12.95 -16.27
N PRO A 350 3.65 13.13 -17.29
CA PRO A 350 2.61 14.16 -17.27
C PRO A 350 1.47 13.86 -16.29
N PRO A 351 0.57 14.83 -16.02
CA PRO A 351 -0.58 14.63 -15.15
C PRO A 351 -1.40 13.41 -15.52
N THR A 352 -1.87 12.66 -14.53
CA THR A 352 -2.58 11.39 -14.74
C THR A 352 -4.09 11.52 -14.69
N TYR A 353 -4.59 12.72 -14.39
CA TYR A 353 -6.01 13.08 -14.32
C TYR A 353 -6.18 14.55 -14.72
N LYS A 354 -7.29 15.03 -15.29
CA LYS A 354 -8.46 14.31 -15.76
C LYS A 354 -8.50 14.34 -17.29
N TYR A 355 -8.66 13.17 -17.88
CA TYR A 355 -8.78 13.00 -19.32
C TYR A 355 -10.25 12.89 -19.75
N ASP A 356 -10.63 13.61 -20.79
CA ASP A 356 -11.85 13.36 -21.55
C ASP A 356 -11.47 12.46 -22.75
N VAL A 357 -11.82 11.18 -22.64
CA VAL A 357 -11.57 10.18 -23.68
C VAL A 357 -12.51 10.42 -24.86
N LEU A 358 -11.94 10.66 -26.04
CA LEU A 358 -12.70 10.96 -27.24
C LEU A 358 -13.20 9.67 -27.92
N PRO A 359 -14.33 9.73 -28.65
CA PRO A 359 -14.86 8.60 -29.40
C PRO A 359 -13.82 8.04 -30.38
N ALA A 360 -13.75 6.71 -30.48
CA ALA A 360 -12.90 6.06 -31.48
C ALA A 360 -13.39 6.40 -32.89
N THR A 361 -12.47 6.77 -33.79
CA THR A 361 -12.78 6.69 -35.22
C THR A 361 -12.81 5.21 -35.64
N THR A 362 -13.43 4.88 -36.78
CA THR A 362 -13.59 3.48 -37.26
C THR A 362 -12.27 2.72 -37.46
N LYS A 363 -11.11 3.40 -37.44
CA LYS A 363 -9.78 2.80 -37.52
C LYS A 363 -9.10 2.55 -36.16
N GLU A 364 -9.64 3.10 -35.08
CA GLU A 364 -9.00 3.15 -33.75
C GLU A 364 -9.79 2.39 -32.67
N ALA A 365 -10.91 1.77 -33.06
CA ALA A 365 -11.82 1.08 -32.12
C ALA A 365 -11.11 -0.02 -31.30
N ASP A 366 -10.12 -0.68 -31.91
CA ASP A 366 -9.35 -1.78 -31.32
C ASP A 366 -7.85 -1.44 -31.11
N GLY A 367 -7.45 -0.18 -31.38
CA GLY A 367 -6.06 0.28 -31.26
C GLY A 367 -5.64 0.63 -29.82
N ALA A 368 -4.34 0.55 -29.54
CA ALA A 368 -3.76 0.98 -28.26
C ALA A 368 -3.74 2.51 -28.10
N ASP A 369 -3.71 3.25 -29.21
CA ASP A 369 -3.76 4.71 -29.20
C ASP A 369 -5.20 5.20 -29.01
N VAL A 370 -5.40 5.93 -27.91
CA VAL A 370 -6.69 6.47 -27.51
C VAL A 370 -6.65 7.98 -27.70
N PRO A 371 -7.52 8.58 -28.54
CA PRO A 371 -7.62 10.03 -28.62
C PRO A 371 -8.25 10.58 -27.34
N TRP A 372 -7.67 11.65 -26.79
CA TRP A 372 -8.12 12.28 -25.55
C TRP A 372 -7.76 13.76 -25.56
N GLU A 373 -8.44 14.52 -24.71
CA GLU A 373 -8.06 15.88 -24.32
C GLU A 373 -8.17 16.05 -22.79
N PHE A 374 -7.57 17.10 -22.23
CA PHE A 374 -7.76 17.39 -20.81
C PHE A 374 -9.14 17.98 -20.55
N ALA A 375 -9.79 17.52 -19.48
CA ALA A 375 -11.13 17.98 -19.13
C ALA A 375 -11.12 19.45 -18.69
N SER A 376 -11.76 20.34 -19.44
CA SER A 376 -11.74 21.80 -19.21
C SER A 376 -12.25 22.26 -17.85
N HIS A 377 -13.08 21.46 -17.17
CA HIS A 377 -13.65 21.76 -15.86
C HIS A 377 -12.77 21.30 -14.68
N ARG A 378 -11.61 20.67 -14.95
CA ARG A 378 -10.67 20.17 -13.94
C ARG A 378 -9.24 20.55 -14.30
N TRP A 379 -8.47 20.93 -13.30
CA TRP A 379 -7.03 21.07 -13.49
C TRP A 379 -6.38 19.71 -13.74
N PRO A 380 -5.56 19.55 -14.80
CA PRO A 380 -4.72 18.38 -14.92
C PRO A 380 -3.79 18.26 -13.70
N SER A 381 -3.81 17.10 -13.04
CA SER A 381 -3.16 16.84 -11.76
C SER A 381 -2.53 15.43 -11.73
N TRP A 382 -1.49 15.27 -10.91
CA TRP A 382 -0.84 13.99 -10.61
C TRP A 382 -1.51 13.33 -9.41
N THR A 383 -2.70 12.79 -9.63
CA THR A 383 -3.53 12.19 -8.59
C THR A 383 -3.05 10.80 -8.18
N ASP A 384 -2.46 10.05 -9.10
CA ASP A 384 -2.08 8.64 -8.94
C ASP A 384 -0.58 8.56 -8.62
N ARG A 385 -0.23 8.11 -7.41
CA ARG A 385 1.14 8.26 -6.86
C ARG A 385 1.61 7.03 -6.11
N VAL A 386 2.93 6.87 -6.00
CA VAL A 386 3.59 5.81 -5.23
C VAL A 386 4.66 6.43 -4.35
N LEU A 387 4.52 6.28 -3.04
CA LEU A 387 5.48 6.72 -2.04
C LEU A 387 6.04 5.52 -1.30
N PHE A 388 7.24 5.67 -0.76
CA PHE A 388 7.89 4.63 0.02
C PHE A 388 8.65 5.23 1.21
N LEU A 389 8.75 4.47 2.29
CA LEU A 389 9.59 4.82 3.43
C LEU A 389 10.94 4.11 3.25
N ASP A 390 11.97 4.89 2.97
CA ASP A 390 13.31 4.38 2.67
C ASP A 390 13.94 3.66 3.88
N VAL A 391 15.06 2.98 3.64
CA VAL A 391 15.86 2.30 4.68
C VAL A 391 16.19 3.30 5.80
N PRO A 392 15.94 2.93 7.09
CA PRO A 392 16.18 3.83 8.20
C PRO A 392 17.63 4.30 8.29
N ARG A 393 17.82 5.48 8.89
CA ARG A 393 19.14 6.11 9.01
C ARG A 393 20.12 5.29 9.85
N TRP A 394 19.67 4.68 10.94
CA TRP A 394 20.52 3.84 11.79
C TRP A 394 21.06 2.62 11.02
N VAL A 395 20.24 1.98 10.19
CA VAL A 395 20.67 0.90 9.30
C VAL A 395 21.75 1.39 8.34
N LYS A 396 21.54 2.55 7.70
CA LYS A 396 22.53 3.16 6.80
C LYS A 396 23.86 3.50 7.50
N ARG A 397 23.83 3.88 8.78
CA ARG A 397 25.06 4.13 9.58
C ARG A 397 25.81 2.84 9.89
N ARG A 398 25.09 1.76 10.25
CA ARG A 398 25.69 0.44 10.52
C ARG A 398 26.32 -0.18 9.28
N ALA A 399 25.70 0.03 8.12
CA ALA A 399 26.21 -0.42 6.82
C ALA A 399 27.47 0.36 6.41
N ALA A 400 28.61 0.06 7.04
CA ALA A 400 29.88 0.78 6.86
C ALA A 400 30.48 0.70 5.43
N LYS A 401 29.89 -0.07 4.50
CA LYS A 401 30.46 -0.31 3.15
C LYS A 401 29.48 -0.34 1.98
N GLU A 402 28.16 -0.33 2.17
CA GLU A 402 27.20 -0.43 1.06
C GLU A 402 26.00 0.49 1.24
N LYS A 403 25.61 1.18 0.15
CA LYS A 403 24.39 2.00 0.12
C LYS A 403 23.16 1.08 0.10
N GLN A 404 22.75 0.61 1.27
CA GLN A 404 21.44 -0.03 1.43
C GLN A 404 20.36 1.06 1.36
N GLN A 405 19.77 1.19 0.19
CA GLN A 405 18.64 2.08 -0.09
C GLN A 405 17.69 1.41 -1.07
N ILE A 406 16.43 1.81 -1.05
CA ILE A 406 15.49 1.39 -2.10
C ILE A 406 15.92 2.06 -3.42
N SER A 407 16.24 1.24 -4.42
CA SER A 407 16.72 1.72 -5.72
C SER A 407 15.59 1.69 -6.75
N VAL A 408 15.03 2.86 -7.04
CA VAL A 408 13.93 3.01 -7.99
C VAL A 408 14.46 2.93 -9.41
N THR A 409 14.01 1.94 -10.18
CA THR A 409 14.45 1.69 -11.56
C THR A 409 13.50 2.30 -12.59
N ALA A 410 12.21 2.43 -12.25
CA ALA A 410 11.22 3.08 -13.10
C ALA A 410 10.10 3.70 -12.26
N TYR A 411 9.62 4.87 -12.64
CA TYR A 411 8.44 5.50 -12.08
C TYR A 411 7.77 6.37 -13.17
N ASP A 412 6.69 5.85 -13.76
CA ASP A 412 6.09 6.41 -14.98
C ASP A 412 4.59 6.12 -15.08
N ALA A 413 3.90 6.80 -16.00
CA ALA A 413 2.50 6.61 -16.30
C ALA A 413 2.29 5.86 -17.62
N MET A 414 1.49 4.80 -17.61
CA MET A 414 1.05 4.09 -18.80
C MET A 414 0.20 4.99 -19.72
N PRO A 415 0.06 4.66 -21.02
CA PRO A 415 -0.82 5.38 -21.93
C PRO A 415 -2.28 5.43 -21.44
N VAL A 416 -3.04 6.42 -21.95
CA VAL A 416 -4.48 6.55 -21.68
C VAL A 416 -5.22 5.33 -22.19
N VAL A 417 -6.16 4.82 -21.40
CA VAL A 417 -7.05 3.72 -21.78
C VAL A 417 -8.47 4.22 -21.89
N ARG A 418 -9.27 3.61 -22.78
CA ARG A 418 -10.65 4.05 -23.01
C ARG A 418 -11.57 3.94 -21.79
N THR A 419 -11.18 3.11 -20.82
CA THR A 419 -12.03 2.69 -19.72
C THR A 419 -11.92 3.60 -18.50
N SER A 420 -11.02 4.58 -18.50
CA SER A 420 -10.81 5.49 -17.37
C SER A 420 -10.45 6.91 -17.82
N ASP A 421 -10.83 7.89 -17.01
CA ASP A 421 -10.36 9.28 -17.08
C ASP A 421 -9.00 9.48 -16.38
N HIS A 422 -8.40 8.39 -15.89
CA HIS A 422 -7.06 8.33 -15.33
C HIS A 422 -6.09 7.53 -16.19
N ARG A 423 -4.79 7.78 -16.01
CA ARG A 423 -3.70 6.91 -16.48
C ARG A 423 -3.19 6.05 -15.34
N ALA A 424 -2.93 4.77 -15.62
CA ALA A 424 -2.27 3.90 -14.65
C ALA A 424 -0.82 4.37 -14.43
N VAL A 425 -0.37 4.38 -13.18
CA VAL A 425 1.01 4.70 -12.79
C VAL A 425 1.68 3.45 -12.29
N PHE A 426 2.92 3.23 -12.67
CA PHE A 426 3.72 2.12 -12.17
C PHE A 426 5.03 2.60 -11.57
N PHE A 427 5.51 1.83 -10.62
CA PHE A 427 6.74 2.04 -9.89
C PHE A 427 7.47 0.71 -9.82
N ARG A 428 8.75 0.69 -10.16
CA ARG A 428 9.60 -0.49 -10.02
C ARG A 428 10.84 -0.12 -9.23
N ALA A 429 11.18 -0.95 -8.25
CA ALA A 429 12.37 -0.74 -7.43
C ALA A 429 13.01 -2.05 -7.02
N ARG A 430 14.33 -2.01 -6.80
CA ARG A 430 15.06 -3.03 -6.06
C ARG A 430 15.04 -2.68 -4.58
N VAL A 431 14.43 -3.54 -3.78
CA VAL A 431 14.30 -3.37 -2.33
C VAL A 431 15.35 -4.24 -1.66
N PRO A 432 16.23 -3.69 -0.80
CA PRO A 432 17.21 -4.51 -0.09
C PRO A 432 16.51 -5.53 0.80
N LEU A 433 17.04 -6.75 0.84
CA LEU A 433 16.57 -7.76 1.79
C LEU A 433 17.26 -7.52 3.12
N LEU A 434 16.50 -7.04 4.10
CA LEU A 434 16.95 -6.76 5.46
C LEU A 434 16.11 -7.57 6.45
N SER A 435 16.76 -8.22 7.40
CA SER A 435 16.08 -8.93 8.48
C SER A 435 15.41 -7.97 9.46
N PRO A 436 14.45 -8.44 10.27
CA PRO A 436 13.89 -7.64 11.35
C PRO A 436 14.96 -7.15 12.34
N GLU A 437 16.00 -7.96 12.59
CA GLU A 437 17.12 -7.59 13.47
C GLU A 437 17.99 -6.48 12.85
N GLU A 438 18.24 -6.55 11.53
CA GLU A 438 18.99 -5.51 10.82
C GLU A 438 18.24 -4.18 10.78
N MET A 439 16.91 -4.23 10.65
CA MET A 439 16.02 -3.06 10.65
C MET A 439 15.75 -2.48 12.04
N ALA A 440 15.98 -3.25 13.11
CA ALA A 440 15.71 -2.83 14.48
C ALA A 440 16.46 -1.55 14.87
N LEU A 441 15.86 -0.75 15.74
CA LEU A 441 16.42 0.49 16.29
C LEU A 441 17.66 0.21 17.16
N ASP A 442 18.66 1.10 17.14
CA ASP A 442 19.77 1.07 18.11
C ASP A 442 19.29 1.57 19.48
N GLU A 443 19.69 0.92 20.57
CA GLU A 443 19.43 1.40 21.94
C GLU A 443 19.98 2.83 22.15
N GLU A 444 21.11 3.17 21.54
CA GLU A 444 21.71 4.52 21.61
C GLU A 444 20.83 5.62 20.98
N VAL A 445 20.07 5.32 19.92
CA VAL A 445 19.18 6.31 19.24
C VAL A 445 18.00 6.72 20.13
N THR A 446 17.66 5.92 21.15
CA THR A 446 16.58 6.24 22.09
C THR A 446 16.96 7.27 23.15
N THR A 447 18.26 7.53 23.36
CA THR A 447 18.76 8.40 24.46
C THR A 447 19.21 9.78 24.00
N GLU A 448 19.62 9.92 22.73
CA GLU A 448 19.80 11.22 22.10
C GLU A 448 18.46 11.70 21.55
N GLY A 449 17.75 12.50 22.35
CA GLY A 449 16.65 13.31 21.81
C GLY A 449 17.21 14.17 20.69
N ASP A 450 16.80 13.85 19.45
CA ASP A 450 17.20 14.52 18.20
C ASP A 450 16.60 15.94 18.19
N GLY A 451 17.20 16.80 19.02
CA GLY A 451 16.76 18.14 19.33
C GLY A 451 17.87 19.13 19.01
N ASP A 452 18.28 19.23 17.74
CA ASP A 452 18.91 20.47 17.24
C ASP A 452 18.89 20.62 15.71
N ASP A 453 18.71 19.56 14.94
CA ASP A 453 18.65 19.69 13.48
C ASP A 453 17.19 19.68 13.06
N GLY A 454 16.71 20.71 12.34
CA GLY A 454 15.32 20.85 11.87
C GLY A 454 14.83 19.78 10.87
N GLU A 455 15.28 18.54 11.03
CA GLU A 455 14.90 17.36 10.27
C GLU A 455 13.67 16.67 10.88
N VAL A 456 12.87 16.06 10.01
CA VAL A 456 11.62 15.40 10.39
C VAL A 456 11.93 14.08 11.10
N GLU A 457 11.50 13.93 12.35
CA GLU A 457 11.58 12.71 13.16
C GLU A 457 11.07 11.48 12.37
N ASP A 458 11.86 10.40 12.31
CA ASP A 458 11.50 9.20 11.55
C ASP A 458 10.24 8.56 12.19
N PRO A 459 9.17 8.30 11.40
CA PRO A 459 7.92 7.79 11.94
C PRO A 459 8.05 6.41 12.60
N ARG A 460 9.13 5.67 12.36
CA ARG A 460 9.46 4.39 13.01
C ARG A 460 10.02 4.54 14.42
N VAL A 461 10.56 5.71 14.78
CA VAL A 461 11.00 6.02 16.15
C VAL A 461 9.78 6.40 16.98
N LYS A 462 8.98 7.32 16.43
CA LYS A 462 7.79 7.83 17.08
C LYS A 462 6.66 7.99 16.08
N LEU A 463 5.52 7.39 16.40
CA LEU A 463 4.34 7.50 15.57
C LEU A 463 3.92 8.97 15.45
N PRO A 464 3.76 9.51 14.23
CA PRO A 464 3.33 10.90 14.03
C PRO A 464 1.97 11.21 14.64
N VAL A 465 1.13 10.18 14.79
CA VAL A 465 -0.22 10.26 15.34
C VAL A 465 -0.49 9.01 16.18
N ALA A 466 -1.08 9.20 17.35
CA ALA A 466 -1.47 8.09 18.23
C ALA A 466 -2.50 7.17 17.57
N ILE A 467 -2.37 5.87 17.82
CA ILE A 467 -3.35 4.86 17.38
C ILE A 467 -4.67 5.07 18.12
N ASP A 468 -5.77 4.88 17.40
CA ASP A 468 -7.14 4.98 17.92
C ASP A 468 -7.67 3.55 18.16
N PRO A 469 -7.74 3.07 19.41
CA PRO A 469 -8.14 1.69 19.70
C PRO A 469 -9.60 1.42 19.28
N GLU A 470 -10.48 2.38 19.52
CA GLU A 470 -11.90 2.30 19.20
C GLU A 470 -12.17 2.27 17.69
N ALA A 471 -11.19 2.66 16.86
CA ALA A 471 -11.30 2.55 15.41
C ALA A 471 -11.49 1.10 14.96
N TRP A 472 -11.01 0.10 15.72
CA TRP A 472 -11.20 -1.32 15.38
C TRP A 472 -12.69 -1.71 15.35
N GLU A 473 -13.43 -1.39 16.41
CA GLU A 473 -14.86 -1.72 16.49
C GLU A 473 -15.71 -0.90 15.51
N ARG A 474 -15.40 0.40 15.36
CA ARG A 474 -16.09 1.28 14.41
C ARG A 474 -15.97 0.79 12.97
N ARG A 475 -14.80 0.29 12.57
CA ARG A 475 -14.58 -0.33 11.24
C ARG A 475 -15.47 -1.55 11.04
N ALA A 476 -15.53 -2.46 12.01
CA ALA A 476 -16.37 -3.64 11.93
C ALA A 476 -17.87 -3.27 11.82
N ALA A 477 -18.31 -2.23 12.52
CA ALA A 477 -19.67 -1.70 12.41
C ALA A 477 -19.93 -1.04 11.03
N ALA A 478 -18.99 -0.25 10.52
CA ALA A 478 -19.06 0.36 9.20
C ALA A 478 -19.17 -0.71 8.10
N ARG A 479 -18.38 -1.79 8.18
CA ARG A 479 -18.43 -2.90 7.21
C ARG A 479 -19.81 -3.57 7.17
N ARG A 480 -20.48 -3.77 8.31
CA ARG A 480 -21.85 -4.29 8.34
C ARG A 480 -22.85 -3.36 7.64
N ARG A 481 -22.72 -2.05 7.86
CA ARG A 481 -23.56 -1.03 7.21
C ARG A 481 -23.31 -0.98 5.70
N GLU A 482 -22.06 -1.11 5.27
CA GLU A 482 -21.71 -1.20 3.85
C GLU A 482 -22.38 -2.38 3.17
N VAL A 483 -22.26 -3.58 3.73
CA VAL A 483 -22.86 -4.79 3.14
C VAL A 483 -24.38 -4.62 3.00
N PHE A 484 -25.04 -4.11 4.04
CA PHE A 484 -26.47 -3.81 3.98
C PHE A 484 -26.80 -2.78 2.89
N ALA A 485 -26.12 -1.64 2.89
CA ALA A 485 -26.30 -0.60 1.89
C ALA A 485 -26.01 -1.10 0.46
N GLY A 486 -25.01 -1.97 0.30
CA GLY A 486 -24.63 -2.61 -0.94
C GLY A 486 -25.76 -3.46 -1.52
N TRP A 487 -26.35 -4.33 -0.69
CA TRP A 487 -27.51 -5.14 -1.07
C TRP A 487 -28.75 -4.29 -1.37
N SER A 488 -29.03 -3.26 -0.56
CA SER A 488 -30.12 -2.33 -0.84
C SER A 488 -29.92 -1.60 -2.17
N MET A 489 -28.73 -1.07 -2.45
CA MET A 489 -28.43 -0.45 -3.73
C MET A 489 -28.55 -1.46 -4.89
N PHE A 490 -28.03 -2.68 -4.72
CA PHE A 490 -28.12 -3.72 -5.74
C PHE A 490 -29.56 -4.06 -6.11
N LEU A 491 -30.39 -4.36 -5.11
CA LEU A 491 -31.76 -4.81 -5.30
C LEU A 491 -32.65 -3.73 -5.93
N TRP A 492 -32.50 -2.47 -5.52
CA TRP A 492 -33.36 -1.37 -5.98
C TRP A 492 -32.82 -0.58 -7.17
N SER A 493 -31.51 -0.65 -7.45
CA SER A 493 -30.87 0.21 -8.48
C SER A 493 -30.29 -0.56 -9.66
N THR A 494 -30.44 -1.89 -9.71
CA THR A 494 -29.94 -2.70 -10.83
C THR A 494 -31.05 -3.52 -11.48
N LYS A 495 -30.92 -3.79 -12.78
CA LYS A 495 -31.86 -4.66 -13.52
C LYS A 495 -31.90 -6.08 -12.95
N GLN A 496 -30.74 -6.61 -12.55
CA GLN A 496 -30.63 -7.93 -11.93
C GLN A 496 -31.34 -7.95 -10.56
N GLY A 497 -31.13 -6.92 -9.74
CA GLY A 497 -31.82 -6.76 -8.47
C GLY A 497 -33.34 -6.65 -8.61
N ALA A 498 -33.81 -5.86 -9.58
CA ALA A 498 -35.24 -5.74 -9.89
C ALA A 498 -35.86 -7.08 -10.30
N LEU A 499 -35.13 -7.89 -11.08
CA LEU A 499 -35.56 -9.24 -11.45
C LEU A 499 -35.65 -10.16 -10.23
N VAL A 500 -34.67 -10.11 -9.31
CA VAL A 500 -34.72 -10.87 -8.05
C VAL A 500 -35.95 -10.49 -7.23
N ILE A 501 -36.23 -9.18 -7.06
CA ILE A 501 -37.43 -8.71 -6.36
C ILE A 501 -38.69 -9.23 -7.05
N ALA A 502 -38.79 -9.10 -8.38
CA ALA A 502 -39.95 -9.56 -9.14
C ALA A 502 -40.17 -11.07 -9.00
N THR A 503 -39.11 -11.88 -9.04
CA THR A 503 -39.20 -13.33 -8.85
C THR A 503 -39.66 -13.68 -7.44
N VAL A 504 -39.10 -13.04 -6.40
CA VAL A 504 -39.51 -13.28 -5.00
C VAL A 504 -40.98 -12.89 -4.79
N LEU A 505 -41.42 -11.76 -5.34
CA LEU A 505 -42.82 -11.34 -5.29
C LEU A 505 -43.73 -12.34 -6.03
N ALA A 506 -43.33 -12.80 -7.21
CA ALA A 506 -44.10 -13.78 -7.98
C ALA A 506 -44.24 -15.10 -7.21
N VAL A 507 -43.14 -15.64 -6.67
CA VAL A 507 -43.15 -16.87 -5.86
C VAL A 507 -43.99 -16.67 -4.59
N GLY A 508 -43.87 -15.53 -3.91
CA GLY A 508 -44.64 -15.21 -2.72
C GLY A 508 -46.15 -15.13 -2.99
N VAL A 509 -46.54 -14.46 -4.08
CA VAL A 509 -47.95 -14.36 -4.51
C VAL A 509 -48.48 -15.74 -4.93
N SER A 510 -47.72 -16.50 -5.72
CA SER A 510 -48.10 -17.86 -6.14
C SER A 510 -48.23 -18.81 -4.94
N GLY A 511 -47.30 -18.75 -3.99
CA GLY A 511 -47.35 -19.55 -2.76
C GLY A 511 -48.54 -19.17 -1.87
N TRP A 512 -48.79 -17.87 -1.68
CA TRP A 512 -49.97 -17.40 -0.95
C TRP A 512 -51.27 -17.84 -1.63
N TRP A 513 -51.36 -17.75 -2.95
CA TRP A 513 -52.53 -18.18 -3.72
C TRP A 513 -52.75 -19.69 -3.60
N PHE A 514 -51.68 -20.49 -3.65
CA PHE A 514 -51.72 -21.93 -3.46
C PHE A 514 -52.20 -22.33 -2.07
N VAL A 515 -51.65 -21.71 -1.02
CA VAL A 515 -52.07 -21.97 0.37
C VAL A 515 -53.53 -21.56 0.58
N ARG A 516 -53.96 -20.42 0.03
CA ARG A 516 -55.35 -19.97 0.10
C ARG A 516 -56.32 -20.85 -0.68
N GLY A 517 -55.87 -21.52 -1.76
CA GLY A 517 -56.69 -22.48 -2.50
C GLY A 517 -56.83 -23.84 -1.82
N LEU A 518 -55.98 -24.14 -0.83
CA LEU A 518 -56.01 -25.37 -0.04
C LEU A 518 -56.79 -25.24 1.28
N LEU A 519 -57.01 -24.01 1.74
CA LEU A 519 -57.85 -23.64 2.89
C LEU A 519 -59.27 -23.29 2.41
#